data_AF-A0A4T0X2K3-F1
#
_entry.id   AF-A0A4T0X2K3-F1
#
_cell.length_a   1.000
_cell.length_b   1.000
_cell.length_c   1.000
_cell.angle_alpha   90.00
_cell.angle_beta   90.00
_cell.angle_gamma   90.00
#
_symmetry.space_group_name_H-M   'P 1'
#
loop_
_entity.id
_entity.type
_entity.pdbx_description
1 polymer ?
#
loop_
_entity_poly.entity_id
_entity_poly.type
_entity_poly.pdbx_seq_one_letter_code
_entity_poly.pdbx_strand_id
1 'polypeptide(L)'
;MIKYISTNNVSPVIFTYLDRTLSQFPQILSLQQTSIIVETCASKCDSATSIFDLVKFHISMSSYSPLPPRKEMRAEKEVIITENLNTRKAGLTKFLIDIVQHIEPSNFVFSLFEIKAQIDNLIGDRDVYKLYDLLWDKILMINKVNTWKGQAGLAWWYDNVNNGQVPHL
;
A
#
# COMPACT_ATOMS: atom_id res chain seq x y z
N MET A 1 -12.40 36.66 21.96
CA MET A 1 -11.19 36.43 21.15
C MET A 1 -10.69 35.02 21.49
N ILE A 2 -11.17 34.01 20.77
CA ILE A 2 -10.82 32.61 21.01
C ILE A 2 -9.46 32.35 20.34
N LYS A 3 -8.46 32.00 21.15
CA LYS A 3 -7.14 31.55 20.67
C LYS A 3 -7.35 30.28 19.84
N TYR A 4 -7.11 30.37 18.53
CA TYR A 4 -6.81 29.19 17.73
C TYR A 4 -5.53 28.58 18.28
N ILE A 5 -5.64 27.49 19.02
CA ILE A 5 -4.52 26.61 19.31
C ILE A 5 -4.10 26.04 17.96
N SER A 6 -2.93 26.48 17.49
CA SER A 6 -2.25 25.91 16.33
C SER A 6 -2.27 24.39 16.46
N THR A 7 -2.94 23.72 15.52
CA THR A 7 -2.87 22.28 15.33
C THR A 7 -1.40 21.92 15.13
N ASN A 8 -0.80 21.41 16.21
CA ASN A 8 0.56 20.93 16.27
C ASN A 8 0.92 20.12 15.02
N ASN A 9 2.14 20.28 14.52
CA ASN A 9 2.75 19.50 13.44
C ASN A 9 2.73 17.99 13.77
N VAL A 10 1.60 17.30 13.59
CA VAL A 10 1.48 15.85 13.77
C VAL A 10 2.15 15.11 12.61
N SER A 11 2.19 15.72 11.42
CA SER A 11 2.78 15.15 10.20
C SER A 11 4.22 14.66 10.38
N PRO A 12 5.18 15.45 10.89
CA PRO A 12 6.56 14.97 11.12
C PRO A 12 6.65 13.72 12.01
N VAL A 13 5.81 13.62 13.03
CA VAL A 13 5.77 12.46 13.94
C VAL A 13 5.23 11.24 13.21
N ILE A 14 4.16 11.40 12.42
CA ILE A 14 3.61 10.31 11.59
C ILE A 14 4.66 9.83 10.58
N PHE A 15 5.34 10.73 9.87
CA PHE A 15 6.39 10.35 8.91
C PHE A 15 7.52 9.58 9.57
N THR A 16 8.00 10.05 10.72
CA THR A 16 9.08 9.39 11.47
C THR A 16 8.66 7.99 11.92
N TYR A 17 7.43 7.83 12.40
CA TYR A 17 6.92 6.53 12.83
C TYR A 17 6.72 5.58 11.64
N LEU A 18 6.15 6.08 10.55
CA LEU A 18 5.92 5.30 9.35
C LEU A 18 7.24 4.84 8.72
N ASP A 19 8.23 5.72 8.60
CA ASP A 19 9.56 5.38 8.07
C ASP A 19 10.22 4.25 8.87
N ARG A 20 10.17 4.33 10.21
CA ARG A 20 10.63 3.25 11.09
C ARG A 20 9.85 1.96 10.87
N THR A 21 8.54 2.03 10.72
CA THR A 21 7.69 0.86 10.46
C THR A 21 8.05 0.19 9.13
N LEU A 22 8.23 0.97 8.07
CA LEU A 22 8.58 0.47 6.73
C LEU A 22 9.98 -0.16 6.70
N SER A 23 10.94 0.39 7.44
CA SER A 23 12.29 -0.20 7.55
C SER A 23 12.28 -1.56 8.27
N GLN A 24 11.42 -1.72 9.28
CA GLN A 24 11.24 -2.95 10.05
C GLN A 24 10.52 -4.08 9.31
N PHE A 25 9.68 -3.76 8.33
CA PHE A 25 9.08 -4.77 7.44
C PHE A 25 10.14 -5.29 6.45
N PRO A 26 10.24 -6.59 6.15
CA PRO A 26 9.50 -7.73 6.70
C PRO A 26 10.19 -8.43 7.88
N GLN A 27 11.30 -7.86 8.36
CA GLN A 27 12.20 -8.53 9.31
C GLN A 27 11.56 -8.72 10.68
N ILE A 28 10.83 -7.72 11.14
CA ILE A 28 10.23 -7.68 12.49
C ILE A 28 8.71 -7.72 12.39
N LEU A 29 8.13 -6.90 11.50
CA LEU A 29 6.69 -6.77 11.35
C LEU A 29 6.15 -7.64 10.22
N SER A 30 4.99 -8.24 10.44
CA SER A 30 4.21 -8.94 9.41
C SER A 30 3.64 -7.97 8.38
N LEU A 31 3.29 -8.49 7.19
CA LEU A 31 2.60 -7.71 6.17
C LEU A 31 1.30 -7.11 6.72
N GLN A 32 0.53 -7.89 7.48
CA GLN A 32 -0.74 -7.43 8.06
C GLN A 32 -0.53 -6.32 9.10
N GLN A 33 0.43 -6.45 10.01
CA GLN A 33 0.72 -5.43 11.02
C GLN A 33 1.17 -4.12 10.36
N THR A 34 2.08 -4.20 9.40
CA THR A 34 2.56 -3.02 8.68
C THR A 34 1.43 -2.36 7.89
N SER A 35 0.56 -3.13 7.24
CA SER A 35 -0.62 -2.59 6.55
C SER A 35 -1.55 -1.83 7.48
N ILE A 36 -1.86 -2.37 8.67
CA ILE A 36 -2.70 -1.68 9.66
C ILE A 36 -2.07 -0.33 10.05
N ILE A 37 -0.75 -0.31 10.27
CA ILE A 37 -0.02 0.92 10.60
C ILE A 37 -0.07 1.91 9.44
N VAL A 38 0.22 1.47 8.21
CA VAL A 38 0.19 2.30 7.01
C VAL A 38 -1.18 2.95 6.82
N GLU A 39 -2.27 2.16 6.88
CA GLU A 39 -3.64 2.67 6.75
C GLU A 39 -3.97 3.66 7.87
N THR A 40 -3.55 3.35 9.11
CA THR A 40 -3.74 4.25 10.25
C THR A 40 -3.03 5.58 10.00
N CYS A 41 -1.76 5.57 9.61
CA CYS A 41 -0.99 6.77 9.29
C CYS A 41 -1.64 7.56 8.14
N ALA A 42 -2.03 6.89 7.06
CA ALA A 42 -2.67 7.51 5.91
C ALA A 42 -4.01 8.17 6.26
N SER A 43 -4.80 7.57 7.17
CA SER A 43 -6.07 8.14 7.63
C SER A 43 -5.92 9.36 8.56
N LYS A 44 -4.73 9.57 9.13
CA LYS A 44 -4.44 10.64 10.10
C LYS A 44 -3.58 11.77 9.54
N CYS A 45 -2.97 11.57 8.38
CA CYS A 45 -2.23 12.62 7.69
C CYS A 45 -3.17 13.45 6.81
N ASP A 46 -2.98 14.76 6.83
CA ASP A 46 -3.74 15.69 5.98
C ASP A 46 -3.40 15.50 4.49
N SER A 47 -2.20 15.00 4.18
CA SER A 47 -1.77 14.67 2.82
C SER A 47 -1.24 13.24 2.76
N ALA A 48 -2.09 12.32 2.30
CA ALA A 48 -1.69 10.95 2.02
C ALA A 48 -0.66 10.85 0.87
N THR A 49 -0.55 11.86 0.01
CA THR A 49 0.44 11.91 -1.08
C THR A 49 1.86 11.85 -0.54
N SER A 50 2.17 12.56 0.54
CA SER A 50 3.50 12.50 1.15
C SER A 50 3.81 11.13 1.76
N ILE A 51 2.80 10.43 2.31
CA ILE A 51 2.94 9.05 2.78
C ILE A 51 3.17 8.09 1.60
N PHE A 52 2.45 8.31 0.50
CA PHE A 52 2.60 7.57 -0.74
C PHE A 52 4.01 7.70 -1.32
N ASP A 53 4.56 8.92 -1.35
CA ASP A 53 5.93 9.18 -1.81
C ASP A 53 6.98 8.53 -0.90
N LEU A 54 6.76 8.52 0.41
CA LEU A 54 7.65 7.81 1.34
C LEU A 54 7.66 6.30 1.06
N VAL A 55 6.50 5.68 0.84
CA VAL A 55 6.44 4.26 0.49
C VAL A 55 7.12 3.99 -0.86
N LYS A 56 6.92 4.86 -1.86
CA LYS A 56 7.63 4.79 -3.16
C LYS A 56 9.14 4.88 -2.99
N PHE A 57 9.62 5.75 -2.11
CA PHE A 57 11.04 5.84 -1.77
C PHE A 57 11.55 4.49 -1.23
N HIS A 58 10.85 3.88 -0.26
CA HIS A 58 11.21 2.55 0.25
C HIS A 58 11.18 1.46 -0.83
N ILE A 59 10.25 1.52 -1.78
CA ILE A 59 10.22 0.60 -2.94
C ILE A 59 11.47 0.76 -3.79
N SER A 60 11.86 1.99 -4.11
CA SER A 60 13.05 2.27 -4.93
C SER A 60 14.35 1.80 -4.27
N MET A 61 14.42 1.85 -2.94
CA MET A 61 15.56 1.38 -2.15
C MET A 61 15.53 -0.14 -1.90
N SER A 62 14.43 -0.83 -2.23
CA SER A 62 14.29 -2.26 -1.99
C SER A 62 14.84 -3.10 -3.14
N SER A 63 15.70 -4.06 -2.82
CA SER A 63 16.06 -5.15 -3.73
C SER A 63 14.90 -6.14 -3.91
N TYR A 64 14.93 -6.95 -4.97
CA TYR A 64 14.05 -8.11 -5.18
C TYR A 64 14.42 -9.27 -4.24
N SER A 65 14.50 -8.99 -2.95
CA SER A 65 14.81 -9.98 -1.94
C SER A 65 13.52 -10.75 -1.59
N PRO A 66 13.56 -12.10 -1.61
CA PRO A 66 12.49 -12.92 -1.09
C PRO A 66 12.18 -12.54 0.36
N LEU A 67 10.91 -12.60 0.74
CA LEU A 67 10.51 -12.40 2.13
C LEU A 67 11.10 -13.55 2.97
N PRO A 68 11.90 -13.26 4.01
CA PRO A 68 12.39 -14.30 4.88
C PRO A 68 11.21 -14.96 5.60
N PRO A 69 11.21 -16.29 5.80
CA PRO A 69 10.20 -16.96 6.60
C PRO A 69 10.23 -16.40 8.02
N ARG A 70 9.08 -15.94 8.52
CA ARG A 70 8.99 -15.45 9.90
C ARG A 70 8.76 -16.61 10.85
N LYS A 71 9.43 -16.58 11.99
CA LYS A 71 9.30 -17.54 13.08
C LYS A 71 8.47 -16.90 14.18
N GLU A 72 7.35 -17.51 14.54
CA GLU A 72 6.49 -17.06 15.64
C GLU A 72 6.37 -18.18 16.67
N MET A 73 6.52 -17.84 17.96
CA MET A 73 6.30 -18.79 19.05
C MET A 73 4.80 -18.83 19.38
N ARG A 74 4.15 -19.97 19.15
CA ARG A 74 2.76 -20.22 19.54
C ARG A 74 2.67 -21.48 20.39
N ALA A 75 2.13 -21.34 21.60
CA ALA A 75 1.98 -22.46 22.54
C ALA A 75 3.27 -23.28 22.68
N GLU A 76 4.40 -22.59 22.92
CA GLU A 76 5.74 -23.18 23.08
C GLU A 76 6.30 -23.91 21.85
N LYS A 77 5.65 -23.79 20.67
CA LYS A 77 6.15 -24.32 19.40
C LYS A 77 6.52 -23.18 18.45
N GLU A 78 7.66 -23.35 17.79
CA GLU A 78 8.08 -22.47 16.70
C GLU A 78 7.24 -22.79 15.46
N VAL A 79 6.47 -21.81 14.98
CA VAL A 79 5.66 -21.91 13.76
C VAL A 79 6.27 -21.02 12.70
N ILE A 80 6.47 -21.57 11.51
CA ILE A 80 6.91 -20.80 10.34
C ILE A 80 5.69 -20.18 9.67
N ILE A 81 5.67 -18.86 9.59
CA ILE A 81 4.63 -18.10 8.91
C ILE A 81 5.19 -17.63 7.57
N THR A 82 4.59 -18.13 6.50
CA THR A 82 4.84 -17.65 5.15
C THR A 82 3.94 -16.47 4.87
N GLU A 83 4.56 -15.35 4.46
CA GLU A 83 3.81 -14.19 4.01
C GLU A 83 3.11 -14.48 2.68
N ASN A 84 2.03 -13.74 2.46
CA ASN A 84 1.15 -13.92 1.31
C ASN A 84 1.74 -13.42 -0.02
N LEU A 85 2.81 -12.62 0.05
CA LEU A 85 3.57 -12.08 -1.08
C LEU A 85 4.99 -12.63 -0.99
N ASN A 86 5.71 -12.72 -2.10
CA ASN A 86 7.01 -13.40 -2.12
C ASN A 86 8.18 -12.44 -1.94
N THR A 87 8.02 -11.14 -2.23
CA THR A 87 9.12 -10.17 -2.17
C THR A 87 8.81 -8.96 -1.28
N ARG A 88 9.86 -8.33 -0.74
CA ARG A 88 9.72 -7.06 -0.01
C ARG A 88 9.08 -5.99 -0.89
N LYS A 89 9.47 -5.93 -2.16
CA LYS A 89 8.96 -4.97 -3.14
C LYS A 89 7.45 -5.15 -3.33
N ALA A 90 6.97 -6.38 -3.50
CA ALA A 90 5.54 -6.66 -3.55
C ALA A 90 4.80 -6.25 -2.27
N GLY A 91 5.37 -6.52 -1.09
CA GLY A 91 4.80 -6.07 0.19
C GLY A 91 4.70 -4.56 0.30
N LEU A 92 5.72 -3.82 -0.13
CA LEU A 92 5.69 -2.36 -0.16
C LEU A 92 4.71 -1.81 -1.20
N THR A 93 4.60 -2.45 -2.37
CA THR A 93 3.58 -2.11 -3.39
C THR A 93 2.16 -2.31 -2.84
N LYS A 94 1.94 -3.35 -2.04
CA LYS A 94 0.68 -3.57 -1.32
C LYS A 94 0.33 -2.39 -0.41
N PHE A 95 1.32 -1.77 0.23
CA PHE A 95 1.09 -0.58 1.05
C PHE A 95 0.67 0.64 0.23
N LEU A 96 1.17 0.82 -1.00
CA LEU A 96 0.66 1.85 -1.91
C LEU A 96 -0.82 1.64 -2.22
N ILE A 97 -1.23 0.39 -2.45
CA ILE A 97 -2.64 0.02 -2.65
C ILE A 97 -3.47 0.38 -1.42
N ASP A 98 -2.98 0.06 -0.21
CA ASP A 98 -3.67 0.40 1.04
C ASP A 98 -3.88 1.92 1.21
N ILE A 99 -2.90 2.73 0.82
CA ILE A 99 -2.93 4.20 0.94
C ILE A 99 -3.92 4.84 -0.05
N VAL A 100 -4.20 4.21 -1.20
CA VAL A 100 -4.88 4.85 -2.34
C VAL A 100 -6.28 5.40 -1.99
N GLN A 101 -6.97 4.79 -1.02
CA GLN A 101 -8.27 5.27 -0.55
C GLN A 101 -8.18 6.65 0.12
N HIS A 102 -7.04 6.98 0.73
CA HIS A 102 -6.78 8.23 1.45
C HIS A 102 -6.20 9.33 0.55
N ILE A 103 -5.82 9.02 -0.69
CA ILE A 103 -5.35 10.02 -1.66
C ILE A 103 -6.48 10.96 -2.06
N GLU A 104 -6.19 12.24 -2.22
CA GLU A 104 -7.17 13.20 -2.71
C GLU A 104 -7.68 12.81 -4.10
N PRO A 105 -8.97 13.05 -4.40
CA PRO A 105 -9.52 12.64 -5.69
C PRO A 105 -8.81 13.24 -6.91
N SER A 106 -8.26 14.45 -6.79
CA SER A 106 -7.46 15.14 -7.81
C SER A 106 -6.24 14.32 -8.26
N ASN A 107 -5.63 13.57 -7.35
CA ASN A 107 -4.43 12.78 -7.59
C ASN A 107 -4.72 11.28 -7.75
N PHE A 108 -5.96 10.84 -7.52
CA PHE A 108 -6.31 9.42 -7.43
C PHE A 108 -5.94 8.62 -8.68
N VAL A 109 -6.37 9.07 -9.86
CA VAL A 109 -6.11 8.36 -11.12
C VAL A 109 -4.61 8.33 -11.43
N PHE A 110 -3.89 9.42 -11.16
CA PHE A 110 -2.44 9.45 -11.31
C PHE A 110 -1.77 8.43 -10.38
N SER A 111 -2.18 8.35 -9.12
CA SER A 111 -1.67 7.33 -8.19
C SER A 111 -1.98 5.90 -8.63
N LEU A 112 -3.11 5.64 -9.30
CA LEU A 112 -3.41 4.33 -9.88
C LEU A 112 -2.42 3.94 -10.99
N PHE A 113 -2.05 4.88 -11.86
CA PHE A 113 -0.98 4.66 -12.85
C PHE A 113 0.36 4.37 -12.18
N GLU A 114 0.71 5.10 -11.12
CA GLU A 114 1.95 4.85 -10.39
C GLU A 114 1.95 3.47 -9.71
N ILE A 115 0.84 3.07 -9.09
CA ILE A 115 0.68 1.73 -8.51
C ILE A 115 0.84 0.66 -9.59
N LYS A 116 0.14 0.82 -10.74
CA LYS A 116 0.23 -0.10 -11.87
C LYS A 116 1.67 -0.27 -12.32
N ALA A 117 2.40 0.83 -12.50
CA ALA A 117 3.81 0.79 -12.87
C ALA A 117 4.66 0.06 -11.81
N GLN A 118 4.38 0.21 -10.51
CA GLN A 118 5.08 -0.57 -9.49
C GLN A 118 4.75 -2.06 -9.56
N ILE A 119 3.50 -2.44 -9.87
CA ILE A 119 3.08 -3.84 -10.03
C ILE A 119 3.72 -4.46 -11.28
N ASP A 120 3.64 -3.79 -12.43
CA ASP A 120 4.18 -4.30 -13.71
C ASP A 120 5.69 -4.49 -13.69
N ASN A 121 6.40 -3.70 -12.89
CA ASN A 121 7.84 -3.83 -12.71
C ASN A 121 8.24 -4.96 -11.75
N LEU A 122 7.29 -5.70 -11.15
CA LEU A 122 7.64 -6.82 -10.28
C LEU A 122 8.11 -8.04 -11.08
N ILE A 123 9.03 -8.80 -10.48
CA ILE A 123 9.50 -10.05 -11.05
C ILE A 123 8.66 -11.17 -10.44
N GLY A 124 7.96 -11.93 -11.30
CA GLY A 124 7.20 -13.11 -10.92
C GLY A 124 5.68 -12.90 -10.96
N ASP A 125 5.00 -13.72 -11.78
CA ASP A 125 3.60 -13.55 -12.12
C ASP A 125 2.65 -13.65 -10.91
N ARG A 126 2.97 -14.49 -9.92
CA ARG A 126 2.10 -14.73 -8.76
C ARG A 126 1.87 -13.47 -7.91
N ASP A 127 2.92 -12.70 -7.64
CA ASP A 127 2.80 -11.46 -6.86
C ASP A 127 2.04 -10.40 -7.68
N VAL A 128 2.27 -10.35 -9.00
CA VAL A 128 1.61 -9.43 -9.93
C VAL A 128 0.09 -9.63 -9.91
N TYR A 129 -0.40 -10.85 -10.17
CA TYR A 129 -1.84 -11.13 -10.15
C TYR A 129 -2.47 -10.80 -8.80
N LYS A 130 -1.83 -11.23 -7.72
CA LYS A 130 -2.35 -10.99 -6.37
C LYS A 130 -2.44 -9.49 -6.03
N LEU A 131 -1.49 -8.68 -6.49
CA LEU A 131 -1.54 -7.24 -6.28
C LEU A 131 -2.59 -6.57 -7.15
N TYR A 132 -2.82 -7.07 -8.37
CA TYR A 132 -3.94 -6.63 -9.19
C TYR A 132 -5.29 -6.94 -8.54
N ASP A 133 -5.48 -8.16 -8.02
CA ASP A 133 -6.70 -8.52 -7.27
C ASP A 133 -6.94 -7.58 -6.09
N LEU A 134 -5.89 -7.32 -5.30
CA LEU A 134 -5.96 -6.39 -4.17
C LEU A 134 -6.28 -4.95 -4.60
N LEU A 135 -5.72 -4.50 -5.72
CA LEU A 135 -6.00 -3.16 -6.26
C LEU A 135 -7.46 -3.07 -6.71
N TRP A 136 -7.96 -4.09 -7.39
CA TRP A 136 -9.36 -4.17 -7.81
C TRP A 136 -10.31 -4.12 -6.62
N ASP A 137 -10.09 -4.96 -5.61
CA ASP A 137 -10.87 -4.98 -4.38
C ASP A 137 -10.88 -3.61 -3.69
N LYS A 138 -9.72 -2.94 -3.66
CA LYS A 138 -9.60 -1.61 -3.08
C LYS A 138 -10.38 -0.56 -3.88
N ILE A 139 -10.36 -0.60 -5.22
CA ILE A 139 -11.16 0.29 -6.08
C ILE A 139 -12.66 0.07 -5.81
N LEU A 140 -13.11 -1.18 -5.74
CA LEU A 140 -14.51 -1.50 -5.44
C LEU A 140 -14.93 -1.00 -4.05
N MET A 141 -14.06 -1.15 -3.05
CA MET A 141 -14.30 -0.63 -1.71
C MET A 141 -14.39 0.90 -1.71
N ILE A 142 -13.50 1.59 -2.43
CA ILE A 142 -13.57 3.05 -2.60
C ILE A 142 -14.88 3.46 -3.24
N ASN A 143 -15.36 2.73 -4.26
CA ASN A 143 -16.65 3.02 -4.91
C ASN A 143 -17.85 2.90 -3.96
N LYS A 144 -17.79 1.98 -2.99
CA LYS A 144 -18.83 1.87 -1.94
C LYS A 144 -18.87 3.08 -1.01
N VAL A 145 -17.72 3.70 -0.73
CA VAL A 145 -17.59 4.81 0.23
C VAL A 145 -17.70 6.18 -0.45
N ASN A 146 -17.06 6.34 -1.61
CA ASN A 146 -17.05 7.54 -2.44
C ASN A 146 -17.24 7.13 -3.89
N THR A 147 -18.49 7.18 -4.36
CA THR A 147 -18.86 6.72 -5.70
C THR A 147 -18.16 7.50 -6.80
N TRP A 148 -18.04 8.82 -6.70
CA TRP A 148 -17.37 9.61 -7.74
C TRP A 148 -15.90 9.19 -7.93
N LYS A 149 -15.15 9.10 -6.82
CA LYS A 149 -13.76 8.63 -6.84
C LYS A 149 -13.68 7.18 -7.34
N GLY A 150 -14.57 6.31 -6.87
CA GLY A 150 -14.61 4.91 -7.27
C GLY A 150 -14.92 4.70 -8.76
N GLN A 151 -15.88 5.44 -9.33
CA GLN A 151 -16.20 5.39 -10.75
C GLN A 151 -15.00 5.79 -11.62
N ALA A 152 -14.22 6.80 -11.21
CA ALA A 152 -12.98 7.14 -11.91
C ALA A 152 -11.97 5.98 -11.88
N GLY A 153 -11.88 5.27 -10.76
CA GLY A 153 -11.03 4.07 -10.63
C GLY A 153 -11.51 2.89 -11.47
N LEU A 154 -12.83 2.67 -11.54
CA LEU A 154 -13.43 1.63 -12.39
C LEU A 154 -13.16 1.91 -13.86
N ALA A 155 -13.43 3.14 -14.34
CA ALA A 155 -13.14 3.54 -15.72
C ALA A 155 -11.65 3.32 -16.05
N TRP A 156 -10.77 3.82 -15.18
CA TRP A 156 -9.33 3.60 -15.32
C TRP A 156 -8.95 2.12 -15.41
N TRP A 157 -9.54 1.26 -14.57
CA TRP A 157 -9.26 -0.18 -14.55
C TRP A 157 -9.61 -0.83 -15.89
N TYR A 158 -10.81 -0.57 -16.41
CA TYR A 158 -11.23 -1.13 -17.69
C TYR A 158 -10.34 -0.64 -18.83
N ASP A 159 -9.99 0.64 -18.84
CA ASP A 159 -9.19 1.25 -19.90
C ASP A 159 -7.72 0.79 -19.89
N ASN A 160 -7.14 0.54 -18.71
CA ASN A 160 -5.68 0.40 -18.57
C ASN A 160 -5.21 -0.97 -18.07
N VAL A 161 -6.08 -1.74 -17.42
CA VAL A 161 -5.75 -3.07 -16.89
C VAL A 161 -6.46 -4.15 -17.70
N ASN A 162 -7.78 -4.01 -17.86
CA ASN A 162 -8.61 -5.02 -18.54
C ASN A 162 -8.46 -5.01 -20.07
N ASN A 163 -8.24 -3.84 -20.69
CA ASN A 163 -8.15 -3.69 -22.14
C ASN A 163 -6.83 -4.15 -22.78
N GLY A 164 -5.86 -4.71 -22.03
CA GLY A 164 -4.55 -4.97 -22.63
C GLY A 164 -3.68 -6.12 -22.12
N GLN A 165 -3.64 -6.46 -20.82
CA GLN A 165 -2.45 -7.20 -20.34
C GLN A 165 -2.60 -8.10 -19.10
N VAL A 166 -3.81 -8.35 -18.59
CA VAL A 166 -4.00 -9.43 -17.60
C VAL A 166 -4.55 -10.63 -18.36
N PRO A 167 -3.77 -11.72 -18.57
CA PRO A 167 -4.31 -12.97 -19.09
C PRO A 167 -5.56 -13.31 -18.29
N HIS A 168 -6.67 -13.50 -19.00
CA HIS A 168 -8.01 -13.70 -18.45
C HIS A 168 -7.97 -14.42 -17.10
N LEU A 169 -8.52 -13.75 -16.06
CA LEU A 169 -8.92 -14.39 -14.80
C LEU A 169 -9.85 -15.57 -15.08
#